data_AF-A0A970RIT9-F1
#
_entry.id   AF-A0A970RIT9-F1
#
_cell.length_a   1.000
_cell.length_b   1.000
_cell.length_c   1.000
_cell.angle_alpha   90.00
_cell.angle_beta   90.00
_cell.angle_gamma   90.00
#
_symmetry.space_group_name_H-M   'P 1'
#
loop_
_entity.id
_entity.type
_entity.pdbx_description
1 polymer ?
#
loop_
_entity_poly.entity_id
_entity_poly.type
_entity_poly.pdbx_seq_one_letter_code
_entity_poly.pdbx_strand_id
1 'polypeptide(L)'
;AMIFGPGKVIVVLGTNKIVKDLDAAEERIQMVAAPVNNKRIGLPNPCTQTGLCMNCQTETRICNVTTIISKRPRSTPFHVFVVGEELGF
;
A
#
# COMPACT_ATOMS: atom_id res chain seq x y z
N ALA A 1 -2.74 -8.71 8.52
CA ALA A 1 -2.09 -8.92 9.84
C ALA A 1 -0.59 -8.61 9.73
N MET A 2 -0.16 -7.43 10.17
CA MET A 2 1.27 -7.03 10.19
C MET A 2 1.70 -6.50 11.57
N ILE A 3 0.75 -5.98 12.35
CA ILE A 3 1.03 -5.33 13.63
C ILE A 3 0.99 -6.36 14.76
N PHE A 4 -0.08 -7.15 14.83
CA PHE A 4 -0.33 -8.16 15.84
C PHE A 4 -0.63 -9.51 15.19
N GLY A 5 -0.10 -10.60 15.76
CA GLY A 5 -0.35 -11.98 15.33
C GLY A 5 0.86 -12.69 14.71
N PRO A 6 1.54 -12.13 13.70
CA PRO A 6 2.68 -12.80 13.07
C PRO A 6 3.85 -13.03 14.04
N GLY A 7 4.49 -14.20 13.97
CA GLY A 7 5.73 -14.47 14.72
C GLY A 7 6.95 -13.70 14.20
N LYS A 8 6.92 -13.28 12.93
CA LYS A 8 7.91 -12.40 12.29
C LYS A 8 7.28 -11.73 11.08
N VAL A 9 7.62 -10.47 10.82
CA VAL A 9 7.22 -9.74 9.61
C VAL A 9 8.45 -9.33 8.81
N ILE A 10 8.39 -9.58 7.51
CA ILE A 10 9.40 -9.18 6.53
C ILE A 10 8.66 -8.38 5.45
N VAL A 11 9.03 -7.11 5.31
CA VAL A 11 8.53 -6.24 4.24
C VAL A 11 9.63 -6.10 3.20
N VAL A 12 9.31 -6.41 1.95
CA VAL A 12 10.21 -6.23 0.80
C VAL A 12 9.56 -5.19 -0.11
N LEU A 13 10.30 -4.13 -0.43
CA LEU A 13 9.78 -3.02 -1.23
C LEU A 13 10.85 -2.46 -2.17
N GLY A 14 10.43 -1.99 -3.35
CA GLY A 14 11.29 -1.30 -4.30
C GLY A 14 11.48 0.17 -3.96
N THR A 15 12.53 0.79 -4.51
CA THR A 15 12.86 2.21 -4.33
C THR A 15 11.73 3.14 -4.77
N ASN A 16 10.91 2.71 -5.73
CA ASN A 16 9.71 3.42 -6.21
C ASN A 16 8.64 3.68 -5.13
N LYS A 17 8.80 3.17 -3.90
CA LYS A 17 7.88 3.39 -2.76
C LYS A 17 8.40 4.40 -1.74
N ILE A 18 9.61 4.92 -1.91
CA ILE A 18 10.18 5.95 -1.03
C ILE A 18 9.73 7.32 -1.54
N VAL A 19 9.16 8.12 -0.65
CA VAL A 19 8.64 9.46 -0.95
C VAL A 19 9.04 10.43 0.16
N LYS A 20 8.88 11.73 -0.10
CA LYS A 20 9.35 12.81 0.79
C LYS A 20 8.64 12.87 2.14
N ASP A 21 7.33 12.66 2.18
CA ASP A 21 6.47 12.90 3.34
C ASP A 21 5.19 12.05 3.28
N LEU A 22 4.34 12.16 4.31
CA LEU A 22 3.09 11.39 4.41
C LEU A 22 2.08 11.80 3.33
N ASP A 23 2.01 13.08 2.98
CA ASP A 23 1.09 13.58 1.94
C ASP A 23 1.43 12.98 0.58
N ALA A 24 2.72 12.96 0.21
CA ALA A 24 3.19 12.29 -1.00
C ALA A 24 2.97 10.77 -0.95
N ALA A 25 3.03 10.16 0.24
CA ALA A 25 2.73 8.74 0.39
C ALA A 25 1.26 8.44 0.11
N GLU A 26 0.36 9.27 0.65
CA GLU A 26 -1.08 9.16 0.39
C GLU A 26 -1.40 9.41 -1.08
N GLU A 27 -0.83 10.46 -1.68
CA GLU A 27 -1.00 10.75 -3.11
C GLU A 27 -0.55 9.56 -3.97
N ARG A 28 0.64 9.01 -3.71
CA ARG A 28 1.14 7.82 -4.43
C ARG A 28 0.21 6.61 -4.26
N ILE A 29 -0.36 6.40 -3.07
CA ILE A 29 -1.33 5.32 -2.83
C ILE A 29 -2.57 5.53 -3.69
N GLN A 30 -3.10 6.76 -3.72
CA GLN A 30 -4.33 7.10 -4.43
C GLN A 30 -4.17 7.13 -5.95
N MET A 31 -3.01 7.56 -6.46
CA MET A 31 -2.76 7.78 -7.89
C MET A 31 -2.10 6.59 -8.58
N VAL A 32 -1.37 5.75 -7.83
CA VAL A 32 -0.60 4.64 -8.42
C VAL A 32 -1.00 3.32 -7.80
N ALA A 33 -0.80 3.14 -6.49
CA ALA A 33 -0.85 1.82 -5.91
C ALA A 33 -2.26 1.21 -5.89
N ALA A 34 -3.25 1.96 -5.40
CA ALA A 34 -4.61 1.46 -5.30
C ALA A 34 -5.26 1.25 -6.69
N PRO A 35 -5.20 2.19 -7.65
CA PRO A 35 -5.76 1.97 -8.99
C PRO A 35 -5.16 0.76 -9.70
N VAL A 36 -3.82 0.63 -9.71
CA VAL A 36 -3.13 -0.49 -10.38
C VAL A 36 -3.47 -1.82 -9.72
N ASN A 37 -3.55 -1.88 -8.38
CA ASN A 37 -3.92 -3.11 -7.69
C ASN A 37 -5.39 -3.51 -7.94
N ASN A 38 -6.32 -2.54 -7.98
CA ASN A 38 -7.71 -2.82 -8.33
C ASN A 38 -7.82 -3.37 -9.76
N LYS A 39 -7.06 -2.80 -10.70
CA LYS A 39 -6.99 -3.28 -12.08
C LYS A 39 -6.40 -4.69 -12.17
N ARG A 40 -5.32 -4.97 -11.43
CA ARG A 40 -4.69 -6.31 -11.34
C ARG A 40 -5.67 -7.39 -10.85
N ILE A 41 -6.51 -7.06 -9.87
CA ILE A 41 -7.50 -7.98 -9.29
C ILE A 41 -8.76 -8.09 -10.18
N GLY A 42 -8.96 -7.15 -11.11
CA GLY A 42 -10.11 -7.16 -12.04
C GLY A 42 -11.41 -6.63 -11.42
N LEU A 43 -11.32 -5.72 -10.45
CA LEU A 43 -12.50 -5.16 -9.77
C LEU A 43 -13.15 -4.04 -10.58
N PRO A 44 -14.49 -3.91 -10.57
CA PRO A 44 -15.21 -2.88 -11.33
C PRO A 44 -15.20 -1.51 -10.63
N ASN A 45 -14.18 -1.21 -9.82
CA ASN A 45 -14.09 0.03 -9.07
C ASN A 45 -13.78 1.21 -10.01
N PRO A 46 -14.32 2.42 -9.79
CA PRO A 46 -14.14 3.56 -10.69
C PRO A 46 -12.66 3.90 -10.98
N CYS A 47 -11.78 3.70 -10.00
CA CYS A 47 -10.34 3.95 -10.14
C CYS A 47 -9.66 3.07 -11.21
N THR A 48 -10.25 1.94 -11.60
CA THR A 48 -9.69 1.09 -12.69
C THR A 48 -9.92 1.67 -14.07
N GLN A 49 -10.92 2.55 -14.21
CA GLN A 49 -11.25 3.25 -15.45
C GLN A 49 -10.56 4.62 -15.52
N THR A 50 -10.62 5.39 -14.43
CA THR A 50 -10.08 6.76 -14.40
C THR A 50 -8.57 6.80 -14.21
N GLY A 51 -7.96 5.72 -13.69
CA GLY A 51 -6.53 5.67 -13.36
C GLY A 51 -6.16 6.41 -12.07
N LEU A 52 -7.13 7.02 -11.39
CA LEU A 52 -6.94 7.82 -10.17
C LEU A 52 -8.03 7.52 -9.13
N CYS A 53 -7.73 7.73 -7.85
CA CYS A 53 -8.68 7.50 -6.78
C CYS A 53 -9.91 8.42 -6.91
N MET A 54 -11.10 7.83 -6.89
CA MET A 54 -12.39 8.56 -6.93
C MET A 54 -13.08 8.61 -5.56
N ASN A 55 -12.36 8.28 -4.48
CA ASN A 55 -12.91 8.11 -3.12
C ASN A 55 -14.22 7.29 -3.09
N CYS A 56 -14.25 6.20 -3.87
CA CYS A 56 -15.45 5.39 -4.05
C CYS A 56 -15.89 4.73 -2.74
N GLN A 57 -17.20 4.49 -2.61
CA GLN A 57 -17.81 3.76 -1.48
C GLN A 57 -18.48 2.47 -1.95
N THR A 58 -17.92 1.86 -3.00
CA THR A 58 -18.42 0.59 -3.56
C THR A 58 -18.17 -0.56 -2.58
N GLU A 59 -19.05 -1.55 -2.58
CA GLU A 59 -18.88 -2.77 -1.78
C GLU A 59 -17.59 -3.53 -2.14
N THR A 60 -17.14 -3.39 -3.39
CA THR A 60 -15.92 -4.01 -3.91
C THR A 60 -14.65 -3.19 -3.63
N ARG A 61 -14.71 -2.11 -2.85
CA ARG A 61 -13.53 -1.31 -2.47
C ARG A 61 -12.55 -2.14 -1.63
N ILE A 62 -11.28 -2.13 -2.01
CA ILE A 62 -10.19 -2.83 -1.29
C ILE A 62 -9.28 -1.92 -0.47
N CYS A 63 -9.22 -0.62 -0.77
CA CYS A 63 -8.37 0.36 -0.10
C CYS A 63 -9.08 1.00 1.11
N ASN A 64 -9.49 0.19 2.09
CA ASN A 64 -10.30 0.63 3.23
C ASN A 64 -9.48 1.07 4.45
N VAL A 65 -8.21 0.67 4.55
CA VAL A 65 -7.40 0.87 5.74
C VAL A 65 -6.04 1.43 5.36
N THR A 66 -5.67 2.54 5.98
CA THR A 66 -4.30 3.10 5.97
C THR A 66 -3.66 2.81 7.31
N THR A 67 -2.40 2.38 7.32
CA THR A 67 -1.65 2.09 8.54
C THR A 67 -0.30 2.81 8.49
N ILE A 68 0.02 3.52 9.58
CA ILE A 68 1.31 4.17 9.77
C ILE A 68 2.05 3.42 10.90
N ILE A 69 3.26 2.94 10.61
CA ILE A 69 4.10 2.22 11.59
C ILE A 69 5.25 3.14 12.00
N SER A 70 5.09 3.86 13.11
CA SER A 70 6.11 4.80 13.59
C SER A 70 7.31 4.12 14.27
N LYS A 71 7.15 2.87 14.74
CA LYS A 71 8.20 2.09 15.41
C LYS A 71 7.93 0.59 15.26
N ARG A 72 9.00 -0.22 15.35
CA ARG A 72 8.89 -1.69 15.46
C ARG A 72 7.85 -2.07 16.53
N PRO A 73 6.81 -2.85 16.19
CA PRO A 73 5.88 -3.38 17.19
C PRO A 73 6.62 -4.21 18.24
N ARG A 74 6.29 -4.02 19.52
CA ARG A 74 7.08 -4.57 20.64
C ARG A 74 7.26 -6.08 20.56
N SER A 75 6.15 -6.79 20.33
CA SER A 75 6.06 -8.25 20.32
C SER A 75 6.37 -8.91 18.98
N THR A 76 6.58 -8.13 17.92
CA THR A 76 6.72 -8.66 16.55
C THR A 76 8.10 -8.26 16.00
N PRO A 77 9.02 -9.20 15.76
CA PRO A 77 10.23 -8.95 14.98
C PRO A 77 9.83 -8.45 13.58
N PHE A 78 10.40 -7.31 13.15
CA PHE A 78 9.99 -6.61 11.94
C PHE A 78 11.23 -6.19 11.15
N HIS A 79 11.33 -6.64 9.90
CA HIS A 79 12.45 -6.34 9.01
C HIS A 79 11.92 -5.68 7.75
N VAL A 80 12.60 -4.62 7.29
CA VAL A 80 12.29 -3.93 6.04
C VAL A 80 13.50 -4.05 5.13
N PHE A 81 13.30 -4.60 3.94
CA PHE A 81 14.29 -4.71 2.89
C PHE A 81 13.89 -3.80 1.74
N VAL A 82 14.75 -2.82 1.45
CA VAL A 82 14.60 -1.96 0.28
C VAL A 82 15.46 -2.54 -0.83
N VAL A 83 14.81 -2.96 -1.92
CA VAL A 83 15.48 -3.43 -3.13
C VAL A 83 15.74 -2.22 -4.01
N GLY A 84 16.96 -2.12 -4.57
CA GLY A 84 17.41 -0.99 -5.40
C GLY A 84 16.70 -0.84 -6.75
N GLU A 85 15.61 -1.56 -6.98
CA GLU A 85 14.86 -1.62 -8.25
C GLU A 85 13.42 -1.16 -8.04
N GLU A 86 12.76 -0.78 -9.13
CA GLU A 86 11.32 -0.47 -9.13
C GLU A 86 10.51 -1.77 -9.15
N LEU A 87 9.87 -2.09 -8.01
CA LEU A 87 9.13 -3.36 -7.86
C LEU A 87 7.67 -3.10 -7.50
N GLY A 88 6.77 -3.90 -8.07
CA GLY A 88 5.32 -3.78 -7.85
C GLY A 88 4.75 -2.48 -8.40
N PHE A 89 3.70 -1.98 -7.76
CA PHE A 89 3.02 -0.72 -8.09
C PHE A 89 3.15 0.29 -6.95
#